data_AF-A0A2S6C3T5-F1
#
_entry.id   AF-A0A2S6C3T5-F1
#
_cell.length_a   1.000
_cell.length_b   1.000
_cell.length_c   1.000
_cell.angle_alpha   90.00
_cell.angle_beta   90.00
_cell.angle_gamma   90.00
#
_symmetry.space_group_name_H-M   'P 1'
#
loop_
_entity.id
_entity.type
_entity.pdbx_description
1 polymer ?
#
loop_
_entity_poly.entity_id
_entity_poly.type
_entity_poly.pdbx_seq_one_letter_code
_entity_poly.pdbx_strand_id
1 'polypeptide(L)'
;MTIKLPPKTKWHFPSSLLHDLDPIPSFILSPSTKAEVLACAFEYARSVIPSYTNWSRYLAFMRIIIIGTIAEFKGELFDLSTYRKGDRILYGAYDLDEVLKESFGEGERAEEMGLEYKTFLVVTSEKTRSPTITTIQSSKQEGSSPFFNHYRSALPTSPSNWFRLRDCDALCRFTIAAALRCNDFEIDGTSKNVYVFWFNESQWRILTEIGVMMYDSVAFYKHRAEGETNNTFAYVDPALRGEMFRGAREGLWGIDRAFTSPENREYRCASVGKREVEKARAWTVVCNMLRFFGGPIHVTMRRYRFVEEGLRIGREEDESVRGLARRNEKLWWRRREGGRGERRMGKQGGGVGLEEGRKRFEGYVQRQDELFFDGFVEMMEEGKGREDDVAGCCAGEGGETAGRSAFGARILSEAEREGWRQYAPGFNDRLKRAFPEVDLDPALPL
;
A
#
# COMPACT_ATOMS: atom_id res chain seq x y z
N MET A 1 -33.52 -6.14 5.59
CA MET A 1 -32.91 -6.83 4.44
C MET A 1 -32.11 -8.01 4.97
N THR A 2 -32.55 -9.23 4.71
CA THR A 2 -31.83 -10.45 5.11
C THR A 2 -30.65 -10.63 4.16
N ILE A 3 -29.44 -10.35 4.64
CA ILE A 3 -28.22 -10.57 3.86
C ILE A 3 -28.08 -12.08 3.67
N LYS A 4 -28.35 -12.58 2.45
CA LYS A 4 -27.98 -13.94 2.08
C LYS A 4 -26.45 -14.02 2.15
N LEU A 5 -25.94 -14.86 3.04
CA LEU A 5 -24.52 -15.19 3.07
C LEU A 5 -24.13 -15.74 1.69
N PRO A 6 -23.00 -15.30 1.11
CA PRO A 6 -22.56 -15.80 -0.19
C PRO A 6 -22.36 -17.33 -0.14
N PRO A 7 -22.60 -18.05 -1.25
CA PRO A 7 -22.37 -19.49 -1.34
C PRO A 7 -20.92 -19.84 -0.97
N LYS A 8 -20.68 -21.07 -0.48
CA LYS A 8 -19.33 -21.59 -0.17
C LYS A 8 -18.39 -21.30 -1.34
N THR A 9 -17.51 -20.32 -1.15
CA THR A 9 -16.54 -19.90 -2.17
C THR A 9 -15.50 -20.99 -2.37
N LYS A 10 -15.20 -21.28 -3.64
CA LYS A 10 -14.06 -22.10 -4.02
C LYS A 10 -12.79 -21.24 -3.93
N TRP A 11 -11.77 -21.73 -3.26
CA TRP A 11 -10.47 -21.07 -3.19
C TRP A 11 -9.66 -21.40 -4.43
N HIS A 12 -9.14 -20.38 -5.11
CA HIS A 12 -8.31 -20.54 -6.28
C HIS A 12 -6.92 -19.98 -5.97
N PHE A 13 -5.91 -20.85 -5.94
CA PHE A 13 -4.50 -20.49 -5.89
C PHE A 13 -3.66 -21.66 -6.41
N PRO A 14 -2.42 -21.44 -6.89
CA PRO A 14 -1.55 -22.49 -7.40
C PRO A 14 -1.21 -23.51 -6.31
N SER A 15 -1.13 -24.80 -6.66
CA SER A 15 -0.73 -25.85 -5.73
C SER A 15 0.67 -25.64 -5.13
N SER A 16 1.53 -24.90 -5.84
CA SER A 16 2.87 -24.49 -5.36
C SER A 16 2.86 -23.64 -4.09
N LEU A 17 1.72 -23.07 -3.69
CA LEU A 17 1.58 -22.27 -2.46
C LEU A 17 0.85 -23.03 -1.34
N LEU A 18 0.36 -24.24 -1.59
CA LEU A 18 -0.58 -24.95 -0.71
C LEU A 18 -0.03 -25.14 0.72
N HIS A 19 1.28 -25.36 0.82
CA HIS A 19 1.97 -25.70 2.06
C HIS A 19 2.78 -24.55 2.64
N ASP A 20 2.79 -23.37 2.00
CA ASP A 20 3.64 -22.25 2.42
C ASP A 20 3.30 -21.74 3.83
N LEU A 21 2.05 -21.92 4.28
CA LEU A 21 1.58 -21.50 5.60
C LEU A 21 1.46 -22.64 6.62
N ASP A 22 1.88 -23.86 6.30
CA ASP A 22 1.82 -25.02 7.20
C ASP A 22 2.59 -24.80 8.52
N PRO A 23 3.79 -24.19 8.53
CA PRO A 23 4.53 -23.93 9.77
C PRO A 23 3.78 -23.05 10.80
N ILE A 24 2.82 -22.24 10.36
CA ILE A 24 2.05 -21.36 11.27
C ILE A 24 0.98 -22.19 11.99
N PRO A 25 0.95 -22.24 13.34
CA PRO A 25 -0.02 -23.03 14.07
C PRO A 25 -1.49 -22.62 13.81
N SER A 26 -2.41 -23.58 13.82
CA SER A 26 -3.84 -23.37 13.51
C SER A 26 -4.57 -22.49 14.53
N PHE A 27 -4.09 -22.42 15.77
CA PHE A 27 -4.60 -21.51 16.79
C PHE A 27 -4.22 -20.04 16.54
N ILE A 28 -3.22 -19.79 15.68
CA ILE A 28 -2.81 -18.45 15.24
C ILE A 28 -3.53 -18.08 13.95
N LEU A 29 -3.46 -18.96 12.94
CA LEU A 29 -4.17 -18.84 11.66
C LEU A 29 -4.98 -20.11 11.40
N SER A 30 -6.30 -19.99 11.47
CA SER A 30 -7.20 -21.10 11.14
C SER A 30 -7.00 -21.60 9.70
N PRO A 31 -7.35 -22.86 9.37
CA PRO A 31 -7.25 -23.37 7.99
C PRO A 31 -8.00 -22.50 6.97
N SER A 32 -9.17 -21.97 7.32
CA SER A 32 -9.93 -21.06 6.45
C SER A 32 -9.22 -19.71 6.27
N THR A 33 -8.57 -19.20 7.31
CA THR A 33 -7.78 -17.96 7.21
C THR A 33 -6.57 -18.15 6.32
N LYS A 34 -5.85 -19.28 6.45
CA LYS A 34 -4.74 -19.62 5.55
C LYS A 34 -5.19 -19.67 4.09
N ALA A 35 -6.31 -20.34 3.80
CA ALA A 35 -6.85 -20.42 2.45
C ALA A 35 -7.27 -19.06 1.88
N GLU A 36 -7.88 -18.18 2.70
CA GLU A 36 -8.21 -16.81 2.30
C GLU A 36 -6.95 -15.98 2.00
N VAL A 37 -5.88 -16.10 2.81
CA VAL A 37 -4.61 -15.41 2.56
C VAL A 37 -3.98 -15.86 1.23
N LEU A 38 -3.91 -17.16 0.99
CA LEU A 38 -3.35 -17.70 -0.26
C LEU A 38 -4.16 -17.27 -1.49
N ALA A 39 -5.49 -17.32 -1.40
CA ALA A 39 -6.37 -16.88 -2.48
C ALA A 39 -6.27 -15.37 -2.72
N CYS A 40 -6.23 -14.57 -1.65
CA CYS A 40 -6.06 -13.11 -1.72
C CYS A 40 -4.76 -12.75 -2.45
N ALA A 41 -3.64 -13.41 -2.12
CA ALA A 41 -2.37 -13.16 -2.78
C ALA A 41 -2.39 -13.51 -4.28
N PHE A 42 -3.02 -14.64 -4.63
CA PHE A 42 -3.18 -15.02 -6.03
C PHE A 42 -4.07 -14.03 -6.81
N GLU A 43 -5.22 -13.65 -6.25
CA GLU A 43 -6.14 -12.68 -6.84
C GLU A 43 -5.48 -11.30 -7.02
N TYR A 44 -4.70 -10.86 -6.03
CA TYR A 44 -3.92 -9.63 -6.08
C TYR A 44 -2.92 -9.69 -7.24
N ALA A 45 -2.06 -10.70 -7.26
CA ALA A 45 -1.03 -10.84 -8.28
C ALA A 45 -1.63 -10.89 -9.70
N ARG A 46 -2.71 -11.65 -9.90
CA ARG A 46 -3.41 -11.74 -11.19
C ARG A 46 -4.04 -10.42 -11.63
N SER A 47 -4.39 -9.56 -10.68
CA SER A 47 -4.93 -8.24 -10.97
C SER A 47 -3.82 -7.27 -11.37
N VAL A 48 -2.79 -7.10 -10.53
CA VAL A 48 -1.76 -6.07 -10.74
C VAL A 48 -0.65 -6.47 -11.73
N ILE A 49 -0.44 -7.76 -11.97
CA ILE A 49 0.51 -8.31 -12.95
C ILE A 49 -0.26 -9.30 -13.83
N PRO A 50 -1.11 -8.78 -14.75
CA PRO A 50 -2.02 -9.62 -15.54
C PRO A 50 -1.30 -10.52 -16.55
N SER A 51 -0.09 -10.13 -16.96
CA SER A 51 0.82 -10.90 -17.82
C SER A 51 2.15 -11.14 -17.11
N TYR A 52 2.74 -12.31 -17.31
CA TYR A 52 4.07 -12.69 -16.83
C TYR A 52 4.69 -13.71 -17.79
N THR A 53 6.01 -13.74 -17.86
CA THR A 53 6.80 -14.74 -18.60
C THR A 53 7.66 -15.58 -17.66
N ASN A 54 7.86 -15.12 -16.42
CA ASN A 54 8.66 -15.78 -15.40
C ASN A 54 7.81 -16.27 -14.22
N TRP A 55 7.51 -17.57 -14.19
CA TRP A 55 6.63 -18.15 -13.17
C TRP A 55 7.25 -18.16 -11.77
N SER A 56 8.56 -18.38 -11.63
CA SER A 56 9.23 -18.40 -10.32
C SER A 56 9.20 -17.02 -9.66
N ARG A 57 9.57 -15.96 -10.40
CA ARG A 57 9.46 -14.57 -9.91
C ARG A 57 8.02 -14.20 -9.57
N TYR A 58 7.06 -14.69 -10.36
CA TYR A 58 5.65 -14.45 -10.13
C TYR A 58 5.12 -15.19 -8.87
N LEU A 59 5.60 -16.40 -8.58
CA LEU A 59 5.34 -17.09 -7.31
C LEU A 59 6.00 -16.38 -6.13
N ALA A 60 7.24 -15.91 -6.27
CA ALA A 60 7.93 -15.13 -5.24
C ALA A 60 7.16 -13.84 -4.92
N PHE A 61 6.65 -13.14 -5.94
CA PHE A 61 5.75 -12.00 -5.74
C PHE A 61 4.47 -12.38 -4.99
N MET A 62 3.85 -13.53 -5.28
CA MET A 62 2.70 -14.00 -4.48
C MET A 62 3.07 -14.24 -3.02
N ARG A 63 4.25 -14.81 -2.72
CA ARG A 63 4.74 -14.99 -1.34
C ARG A 63 4.93 -13.64 -0.63
N ILE A 64 5.41 -12.64 -1.36
CA ILE A 64 5.48 -11.27 -0.87
C ILE A 64 4.08 -10.77 -0.49
N ILE A 65 3.09 -10.92 -1.37
CA ILE A 65 1.72 -10.51 -1.02
C ILE A 65 1.13 -11.33 0.14
N ILE A 66 1.46 -12.62 0.28
CA ILE A 66 1.06 -13.43 1.44
C ILE A 66 1.60 -12.82 2.74
N ILE A 67 2.91 -12.55 2.79
CA ILE A 67 3.59 -11.96 3.94
C ILE A 67 2.95 -10.60 4.28
N GLY A 68 2.80 -9.72 3.29
CA GLY A 68 2.22 -8.40 3.48
C GLY A 68 0.76 -8.44 3.93
N THR A 69 -0.05 -9.33 3.34
CA THR A 69 -1.45 -9.52 3.74
C THR A 69 -1.55 -9.92 5.21
N ILE A 70 -0.69 -10.84 5.70
CA ILE A 70 -0.68 -11.21 7.12
C ILE A 70 -0.28 -10.01 7.98
N ALA A 71 0.71 -9.22 7.56
CA ALA A 71 1.11 -8.00 8.27
C ALA A 71 -0.04 -6.99 8.35
N GLU A 72 -0.89 -6.87 7.33
CA GLU A 72 -2.01 -5.92 7.31
C GLU A 72 -3.15 -6.20 8.30
N PHE A 73 -3.29 -7.42 8.82
CA PHE A 73 -4.34 -7.73 9.81
C PHE A 73 -3.83 -8.40 11.10
N LYS A 74 -2.57 -8.85 11.13
CA LYS A 74 -1.92 -9.53 12.25
C LYS A 74 -0.46 -9.09 12.41
N GLY A 75 -0.26 -7.78 12.56
CA GLY A 75 1.06 -7.18 12.74
C GLY A 75 1.84 -7.70 13.95
N GLU A 76 1.16 -8.25 14.98
CA GLU A 76 1.84 -8.83 16.13
C GLU A 76 2.77 -10.01 15.80
N LEU A 77 2.61 -10.63 14.61
CA LEU A 77 3.43 -11.74 14.14
C LEU A 77 4.77 -11.30 13.55
N PHE A 78 5.02 -10.00 13.45
CA PHE A 78 6.20 -9.41 12.82
C PHE A 78 6.96 -8.54 13.82
N ASP A 79 8.21 -8.88 14.09
CA ASP A 79 9.14 -8.01 14.81
C ASP A 79 10.43 -7.88 13.99
N LEU A 80 10.49 -6.85 13.14
CA LEU A 80 11.67 -6.63 12.32
C LEU A 80 12.81 -5.95 13.09
N SER A 81 12.59 -5.51 14.34
CA SER A 81 13.63 -4.83 15.12
C SER A 81 14.75 -5.82 15.49
N THR A 82 14.37 -7.09 15.69
CA THR A 82 15.28 -8.19 16.00
C THR A 82 15.68 -9.03 14.79
N TYR A 83 14.95 -8.95 13.69
CA TYR A 83 15.25 -9.65 12.43
C TYR A 83 16.70 -9.46 11.99
N ARG A 84 17.37 -10.51 11.52
CA ARG A 84 18.69 -10.44 10.87
C ARG A 84 18.59 -11.02 9.47
N LYS A 85 19.54 -10.63 8.60
CA LYS A 85 19.60 -11.13 7.23
C LYS A 85 19.67 -12.66 7.24
N GLY A 86 18.78 -13.33 6.51
CA GLY A 86 18.63 -14.79 6.49
C GLY A 86 17.83 -15.40 7.65
N ASP A 87 17.28 -14.59 8.56
CA ASP A 87 16.30 -15.08 9.52
C ASP A 87 14.98 -15.43 8.82
N ARG A 88 14.26 -16.39 9.40
CA ARG A 88 12.94 -16.76 8.92
C ARG A 88 11.84 -16.07 9.74
N ILE A 89 10.86 -15.52 9.05
CA ILE A 89 9.68 -14.87 9.62
C ILE A 89 8.48 -15.82 9.66
N LEU A 90 7.41 -15.41 10.35
CA LEU A 90 6.13 -16.15 10.40
C LEU A 90 6.29 -17.62 10.80
N TYR A 91 6.87 -17.87 11.98
CA TYR A 91 7.11 -19.23 12.51
C TYR A 91 7.97 -20.10 11.58
N GLY A 92 8.93 -19.48 10.88
CA GLY A 92 9.81 -20.20 9.97
C GLY A 92 9.22 -20.44 8.59
N ALA A 93 8.05 -19.90 8.26
CA ALA A 93 7.42 -20.09 6.96
C ALA A 93 8.32 -19.55 5.81
N TYR A 94 8.87 -18.34 5.97
CA TYR A 94 9.60 -17.67 4.90
C TYR A 94 10.96 -17.15 5.37
N ASP A 95 11.98 -17.31 4.55
CA ASP A 95 13.16 -16.44 4.57
C ASP A 95 12.81 -15.19 3.73
N LEU A 96 12.75 -14.03 4.39
CA LEU A 96 12.32 -12.80 3.73
C LEU A 96 13.31 -12.32 2.66
N ASP A 97 14.62 -12.44 2.91
CA ASP A 97 15.63 -11.99 1.94
C ASP A 97 15.70 -12.95 0.75
N GLU A 98 15.51 -14.25 0.97
CA GLU A 98 15.45 -15.23 -0.13
C GLU A 98 14.26 -14.95 -1.05
N VAL A 99 13.07 -14.68 -0.49
CA VAL A 99 11.87 -14.36 -1.29
C VAL A 99 12.04 -13.04 -2.07
N LEU A 100 12.67 -12.03 -1.46
CA LEU A 100 12.99 -10.78 -2.13
C LEU A 100 14.02 -10.98 -3.26
N LYS A 101 15.06 -11.78 -2.99
CA LYS A 101 16.08 -12.16 -3.98
C LYS A 101 15.48 -12.97 -5.13
N GLU A 102 14.56 -13.89 -4.86
CA GLU A 102 13.86 -14.64 -5.92
C GLU A 102 13.01 -13.70 -6.80
N SER A 103 12.43 -12.65 -6.21
CA SER A 103 11.60 -11.68 -6.94
C SER A 103 12.42 -10.72 -7.81
N PHE A 104 13.52 -10.18 -7.27
CA PHE A 104 14.27 -9.09 -7.92
C PHE A 104 15.66 -9.47 -8.42
N GLY A 105 16.29 -10.50 -7.86
CA GLY A 105 17.69 -10.86 -8.12
C GLY A 105 18.64 -10.15 -7.17
N GLU A 106 19.82 -9.80 -7.69
CA GLU A 106 20.87 -9.08 -6.96
C GLU A 106 21.18 -7.76 -7.68
N GLY A 107 21.65 -6.76 -6.94
CA GLY A 107 21.98 -5.44 -7.47
C GLY A 107 21.43 -4.31 -6.59
N GLU A 108 21.85 -3.10 -6.90
CA GLU A 108 21.48 -1.89 -6.15
C GLU A 108 19.97 -1.67 -6.13
N ARG A 109 19.29 -1.80 -7.28
CA ARG A 109 17.84 -1.58 -7.37
C ARG A 109 17.05 -2.72 -6.75
N ALA A 110 17.57 -3.95 -6.80
CA ALA A 110 17.02 -5.09 -6.06
C ALA A 110 17.12 -4.87 -4.55
N GLU A 111 18.23 -4.32 -4.05
CA GLU A 111 18.41 -3.94 -2.65
C GLU A 111 17.46 -2.80 -2.25
N GLU A 112 17.31 -1.77 -3.09
CA GLU A 112 16.32 -0.70 -2.90
C GLU A 112 14.91 -1.26 -2.74
N MET A 113 14.45 -2.16 -3.64
CA MET A 113 13.12 -2.78 -3.53
C MET A 113 13.00 -3.67 -2.29
N GLY A 114 14.10 -4.26 -1.83
CA GLY A 114 14.17 -4.96 -0.55
C GLY A 114 13.89 -4.02 0.63
N LEU A 115 14.50 -2.85 0.64
CA LEU A 115 14.28 -1.81 1.65
C LEU A 115 12.86 -1.23 1.58
N GLU A 116 12.31 -1.01 0.38
CA GLU A 116 10.90 -0.59 0.20
C GLU A 116 9.95 -1.57 0.90
N TYR A 117 10.14 -2.88 0.66
CA TYR A 117 9.26 -3.88 1.23
C TYR A 117 9.43 -4.06 2.74
N LYS A 118 10.67 -3.99 3.24
CA LYS A 118 10.95 -3.99 4.69
C LYS A 118 10.32 -2.78 5.38
N THR A 119 10.40 -1.60 4.76
CA THR A 119 9.75 -0.38 5.26
C THR A 119 8.25 -0.58 5.37
N PHE A 120 7.62 -1.07 4.28
CA PHE A 120 6.20 -1.41 4.26
C PHE A 120 5.83 -2.37 5.39
N LEU A 121 6.61 -3.44 5.61
CA LEU A 121 6.35 -4.41 6.66
C LEU A 121 6.44 -3.80 8.05
N VAL A 122 7.44 -2.96 8.33
CA VAL A 122 7.58 -2.27 9.63
C VAL A 122 6.37 -1.38 9.88
N VAL A 123 6.04 -0.49 8.93
CA VAL A 123 4.90 0.43 9.06
C VAL A 123 3.59 -0.34 9.23
N THR A 124 3.33 -1.29 8.35
CA THR A 124 2.08 -2.05 8.34
C THR A 124 1.93 -2.92 9.58
N SER A 125 2.99 -3.60 10.02
CA SER A 125 2.92 -4.43 11.23
C SER A 125 2.71 -3.58 12.48
N GLU A 126 3.37 -2.44 12.62
CA GLU A 126 3.20 -1.55 13.77
C GLU A 126 1.83 -0.85 13.77
N LYS A 127 1.26 -0.56 12.60
CA LYS A 127 -0.12 -0.08 12.42
C LYS A 127 -1.17 -1.08 12.90
N THR A 128 -0.93 -2.37 12.66
CA THR A 128 -1.95 -3.43 12.82
C THR A 128 -1.70 -4.30 14.05
N ARG A 129 -0.58 -4.12 14.73
CA ARG A 129 -0.22 -4.81 15.97
C ARG A 129 -1.28 -4.60 17.04
N SER A 130 -1.84 -5.70 17.54
CA SER A 130 -2.76 -5.65 18.68
C SER A 130 -2.03 -5.25 19.97
N PRO A 131 -2.59 -4.36 20.81
CA PRO A 131 -2.14 -4.21 22.19
C PRO A 131 -2.32 -5.55 22.91
N THR A 132 -1.27 -6.08 23.53
CA THR A 132 -1.32 -7.31 24.32
C THR A 132 -2.35 -7.18 25.45
N ILE A 133 -2.93 -8.29 25.91
CA ILE A 133 -3.99 -8.33 26.93
C ILE A 133 -3.67 -7.56 28.23
N THR A 134 -2.39 -7.27 28.49
CA THR A 134 -1.89 -6.47 29.61
C THR A 134 -2.03 -4.94 29.47
N THR A 135 -2.35 -4.40 28.28
CA THR A 135 -2.49 -2.93 28.04
C THR A 135 -3.92 -2.40 28.14
N ILE A 136 -4.89 -3.20 28.61
CA ILE A 136 -6.33 -2.86 28.54
C ILE A 136 -6.78 -1.76 29.55
N GLN A 137 -5.90 -1.22 30.40
CA GLN A 137 -6.31 -0.33 31.51
C GLN A 137 -5.91 1.16 31.44
N SER A 138 -5.45 1.69 30.31
CA SER A 138 -5.41 3.15 30.11
C SER A 138 -6.54 3.63 29.21
N SER A 139 -7.47 4.35 29.82
CA SER A 139 -8.53 5.06 29.11
C SER A 139 -7.95 6.18 28.25
N LYS A 140 -8.37 6.21 26.98
CA LYS A 140 -8.12 7.21 25.91
C LYS A 140 -6.84 6.95 25.09
N GLN A 141 -7.05 6.70 23.80
CA GLN A 141 -6.10 6.97 22.70
C GLN A 141 -4.77 6.18 22.61
N GLU A 142 -4.41 5.30 23.54
CA GLU A 142 -3.12 4.54 23.49
C GLU A 142 -3.23 3.15 22.81
N GLY A 143 -3.77 3.11 21.59
CA GLY A 143 -3.89 1.85 20.82
C GLY A 143 -2.80 1.62 19.77
N SER A 144 -2.03 2.64 19.42
CA SER A 144 -1.01 2.63 18.37
C SER A 144 0.40 2.59 18.97
N SER A 145 1.31 1.86 18.32
CA SER A 145 2.69 1.80 18.78
C SER A 145 3.39 3.16 18.67
N PRO A 146 4.42 3.43 19.50
CA PRO A 146 5.21 4.66 19.41
C PRO A 146 5.71 4.94 17.99
N PHE A 147 6.17 3.90 17.28
CA PHE A 147 6.61 4.01 15.89
C PHE A 147 5.49 4.50 14.97
N PHE A 148 4.31 3.83 15.02
CA PHE A 148 3.21 4.20 14.13
C PHE A 148 2.64 5.59 14.44
N ASN A 149 2.73 6.04 15.70
CA ASN A 149 2.37 7.42 16.05
C ASN A 149 3.28 8.44 15.38
N HIS A 150 4.61 8.23 15.39
CA HIS A 150 5.55 9.11 14.69
C HIS A 150 5.27 9.09 13.18
N TYR A 151 5.04 7.91 12.60
CA TYR A 151 4.69 7.77 11.19
C TYR A 151 3.45 8.58 10.83
N ARG A 152 2.40 8.44 11.62
CA ARG A 152 1.13 9.15 11.41
C ARG A 152 1.29 10.67 11.53
N SER A 153 2.20 11.14 12.38
CA SER A 153 2.53 12.57 12.54
C SER A 153 3.33 13.15 11.36
N ALA A 154 4.10 12.32 10.66
CA ALA A 154 4.83 12.72 9.46
C ALA A 154 3.92 12.87 8.23
N LEU A 155 2.84 12.08 8.15
CA LEU A 155 1.94 12.06 6.99
C LEU A 155 1.45 13.45 6.50
N PRO A 156 0.96 14.37 7.36
CA PRO A 156 0.44 15.66 6.89
C PRO A 156 1.51 16.73 6.61
N THR A 157 2.81 16.50 6.90
CA THR A 157 3.83 17.57 6.91
C THR A 157 4.09 18.18 5.53
N SER A 158 4.06 17.36 4.49
CA SER A 158 4.37 17.75 3.12
C SER A 158 3.61 16.87 2.13
N PRO A 159 2.89 17.42 1.13
CA PRO A 159 2.24 16.61 0.10
C PRO A 159 3.23 15.71 -0.67
N SER A 160 4.46 16.17 -0.91
CA SER A 160 5.47 15.36 -1.59
C SER A 160 5.92 14.18 -0.73
N ASN A 161 6.13 14.39 0.57
CA ASN A 161 6.52 13.31 1.49
C ASN A 161 5.35 12.36 1.72
N TRP A 162 4.11 12.88 1.79
CA TRP A 162 2.90 12.07 1.82
C TRP A 162 2.86 11.05 0.67
N PHE A 163 3.05 11.49 -0.58
CA PHE A 163 3.00 10.57 -1.71
C PHE A 163 4.11 9.52 -1.67
N ARG A 164 5.30 9.87 -1.16
CA ARG A 164 6.38 8.92 -0.98
C ARG A 164 6.09 7.90 0.14
N LEU A 165 5.58 8.33 1.29
CA LEU A 165 5.18 7.44 2.38
C LEU A 165 4.01 6.55 1.97
N ARG A 166 3.05 7.10 1.21
CA ARG A 166 1.89 6.37 0.70
C ARG A 166 2.28 5.40 -0.41
N ASP A 167 3.23 5.73 -1.29
CA ASP A 167 3.66 4.79 -2.33
C ASP A 167 4.30 3.51 -1.77
N CYS A 168 5.02 3.65 -0.64
CA CYS A 168 5.62 2.53 0.08
C CYS A 168 4.53 1.71 0.77
N ASP A 169 3.61 2.36 1.49
CA ASP A 169 2.49 1.69 2.15
C ASP A 169 1.54 1.01 1.14
N ALA A 170 1.37 1.57 -0.05
CA ALA A 170 0.58 0.98 -1.13
C ALA A 170 1.36 -0.05 -1.97
N LEU A 171 2.68 -0.19 -1.74
CA LEU A 171 3.62 -0.98 -2.54
C LEU A 171 3.57 -0.64 -4.06
N CYS A 172 3.32 0.61 -4.42
CA CYS A 172 3.09 0.99 -5.82
C CYS A 172 4.37 0.83 -6.67
N ARG A 173 5.47 1.52 -6.30
CA ARG A 173 6.78 1.39 -6.99
C ARG A 173 7.31 -0.03 -6.97
N PHE A 174 7.17 -0.70 -5.81
CA PHE A 174 7.58 -2.07 -5.59
C PHE A 174 6.88 -3.02 -6.57
N THR A 175 5.58 -2.86 -6.72
CA THR A 175 4.78 -3.70 -7.62
C THR A 175 5.06 -3.39 -9.10
N ILE A 176 5.38 -2.14 -9.46
CA ILE A 176 5.84 -1.80 -10.82
C ILE A 176 7.15 -2.55 -11.12
N ALA A 177 8.12 -2.50 -10.21
CA ALA A 177 9.39 -3.22 -10.36
C ALA A 177 9.15 -4.74 -10.44
N ALA A 178 8.30 -5.30 -9.59
CA ALA A 178 7.96 -6.72 -9.61
C ALA A 178 7.28 -7.13 -10.93
N ALA A 179 6.39 -6.29 -11.47
CA ALA A 179 5.73 -6.52 -12.76
C ALA A 179 6.76 -6.64 -13.89
N LEU A 180 7.77 -5.75 -13.91
CA LEU A 180 8.87 -5.79 -14.87
C LEU A 180 9.66 -7.10 -14.74
N ARG A 181 10.07 -7.48 -13.51
CA ARG A 181 10.82 -8.73 -13.25
C ARG A 181 10.06 -9.98 -13.64
N CYS A 182 8.76 -10.02 -13.36
CA CYS A 182 7.86 -11.12 -13.75
C CYS A 182 7.70 -11.25 -15.27
N ASN A 183 8.04 -10.22 -16.04
CA ASN A 183 8.02 -10.20 -17.51
C ASN A 183 9.44 -10.18 -18.12
N ASP A 184 10.43 -10.71 -17.40
CA ASP A 184 11.83 -10.88 -17.80
C ASP A 184 12.54 -9.57 -18.21
N PHE A 185 12.07 -8.43 -17.72
CA PHE A 185 12.85 -7.20 -17.76
C PHE A 185 13.82 -7.19 -16.60
N GLU A 186 15.09 -6.89 -16.88
CA GLU A 186 16.07 -6.66 -15.82
C GLU A 186 15.93 -5.24 -15.30
N ILE A 187 16.04 -5.11 -13.98
CA ILE A 187 16.08 -3.82 -13.32
C ILE A 187 17.52 -3.44 -12.96
N ASP A 188 18.41 -4.42 -12.81
CA ASP A 188 19.82 -4.22 -12.51
C ASP A 188 20.74 -4.80 -13.61
N GLY A 189 22.01 -4.41 -13.54
CA GLY A 189 23.08 -5.01 -14.32
C GLY A 189 23.52 -4.20 -15.54
N THR A 190 24.58 -4.69 -16.17
CA THR A 190 25.27 -4.04 -17.31
C THR A 190 25.42 -4.98 -18.51
N SER A 191 24.81 -6.17 -18.45
CA SER A 191 24.95 -7.19 -19.49
C SER A 191 24.39 -6.70 -20.83
N LYS A 192 25.23 -6.70 -21.86
CA LYS A 192 24.89 -6.23 -23.22
C LYS A 192 23.72 -6.99 -23.87
N ASN A 193 23.37 -8.17 -23.34
CA ASN A 193 22.35 -9.05 -23.91
C ASN A 193 20.99 -8.90 -23.23
N VAL A 194 20.86 -8.05 -22.21
CA VAL A 194 19.62 -7.91 -21.46
C VAL A 194 19.15 -6.47 -21.44
N TYR A 195 17.84 -6.29 -21.66
CA TYR A 195 17.24 -4.97 -21.66
C TYR A 195 16.95 -4.54 -20.22
N VAL A 196 17.78 -3.64 -19.71
CA VAL A 196 17.60 -3.02 -18.40
C VAL A 196 16.65 -1.85 -18.51
N PHE A 197 15.56 -1.87 -17.74
CA PHE A 197 14.54 -0.83 -17.74
C PHE A 197 14.30 -0.31 -16.32
N TRP A 198 14.51 1.00 -16.14
CA TRP A 198 14.37 1.65 -14.85
C TRP A 198 14.01 3.12 -15.01
N PHE A 199 13.39 3.68 -13.97
CA PHE A 199 12.96 5.06 -13.93
C PHE A 199 13.89 5.91 -13.07
N ASN A 200 14.02 7.19 -13.41
CA ASN A 200 14.61 8.14 -12.47
C ASN A 200 13.59 8.53 -11.37
N GLU A 201 14.05 9.19 -10.31
CA GLU A 201 13.19 9.53 -9.16
C GLU A 201 12.00 10.43 -9.54
N SER A 202 12.16 11.37 -10.47
CA SER A 202 11.04 12.22 -10.90
C SER A 202 9.94 11.43 -11.61
N GLN A 203 10.35 10.43 -12.40
CA GLN A 203 9.45 9.50 -13.07
C GLN A 203 8.77 8.57 -12.07
N TRP A 204 9.52 8.04 -11.10
CA TRP A 204 8.96 7.22 -10.02
C TRP A 204 7.88 7.97 -9.26
N ARG A 205 8.16 9.21 -8.82
CA ARG A 205 7.18 10.05 -8.11
C ARG A 205 5.89 10.22 -8.88
N ILE A 206 5.95 10.52 -10.19
CA ILE A 206 4.75 10.69 -10.99
C ILE A 206 3.97 9.39 -11.18
N LEU A 207 4.65 8.29 -11.48
CA LEU A 207 4.00 6.98 -11.66
C LEU A 207 3.31 6.53 -10.37
N THR A 208 3.95 6.72 -9.22
CA THR A 208 3.35 6.36 -7.93
C THR A 208 2.27 7.32 -7.47
N GLU A 209 2.40 8.63 -7.73
CA GLU A 209 1.35 9.63 -7.48
C GLU A 209 0.07 9.26 -8.26
N ILE A 210 0.20 8.92 -9.55
CA ILE A 210 -0.91 8.42 -10.38
C ILE A 210 -1.54 7.17 -9.77
N GLY A 211 -0.74 6.15 -9.48
CA GLY A 211 -1.23 4.87 -8.96
C GLY A 211 -1.97 5.03 -7.63
N VAL A 212 -1.40 5.79 -6.70
CA VAL A 212 -1.96 6.08 -5.39
C VAL A 212 -3.26 6.89 -5.50
N MET A 213 -3.27 7.99 -6.27
CA MET A 213 -4.48 8.81 -6.43
C MET A 213 -5.63 8.01 -7.04
N MET A 214 -5.35 7.19 -8.05
CA MET A 214 -6.36 6.37 -8.68
C MET A 214 -6.89 5.30 -7.71
N TYR A 215 -6.02 4.56 -7.03
CA TYR A 215 -6.40 3.55 -6.04
C TYR A 215 -7.24 4.15 -4.90
N ASP A 216 -6.74 5.22 -4.29
CA ASP A 216 -7.36 5.85 -3.11
C ASP A 216 -8.75 6.43 -3.42
N SER A 217 -9.01 6.79 -4.68
CA SER A 217 -10.30 7.33 -5.11
C SER A 217 -11.40 6.28 -5.06
N VAL A 218 -11.08 5.06 -5.52
CA VAL A 218 -11.99 3.92 -5.55
C VAL A 218 -12.12 3.32 -4.14
N ALA A 219 -11.03 3.33 -3.38
CA ALA A 219 -10.98 2.82 -2.02
C ALA A 219 -11.59 3.79 -0.97
N PHE A 220 -11.97 5.01 -1.35
CA PHE A 220 -12.29 6.11 -0.43
C PHE A 220 -13.20 5.73 0.75
N TYR A 221 -14.40 5.20 0.48
CA TYR A 221 -15.36 4.85 1.53
C TYR A 221 -14.93 3.61 2.32
N LYS A 222 -14.25 2.66 1.68
CA LYS A 222 -13.67 1.50 2.37
C LYS A 222 -12.61 1.97 3.37
N HIS A 223 -11.66 2.78 2.93
CA HIS A 223 -10.59 3.34 3.77
C HIS A 223 -11.18 4.19 4.90
N ARG A 224 -12.23 4.98 4.62
CA ARG A 224 -12.96 5.74 5.65
C ARG A 224 -13.61 4.82 6.69
N ALA A 225 -14.24 3.72 6.25
CA ALA A 225 -14.87 2.72 7.12
C ALA A 225 -13.85 1.96 7.98
N GLU A 226 -12.66 1.67 7.43
CA GLU A 226 -11.55 1.04 8.13
C GLU A 226 -10.91 2.00 9.13
N GLY A 227 -11.05 3.32 8.94
CA GLY A 227 -10.31 4.33 9.68
C GLY A 227 -8.86 4.39 9.25
N GLU A 228 -8.61 4.11 7.97
CA GLU A 228 -7.31 4.16 7.32
C GLU A 228 -6.66 5.54 7.51
N THR A 229 -5.36 5.56 7.78
CA THR A 229 -4.54 6.79 7.82
C THR A 229 -4.04 7.14 6.43
N ASN A 230 -3.90 6.15 5.56
CA ASN A 230 -3.22 6.21 4.27
C ASN A 230 -4.23 6.27 3.12
N ASN A 231 -4.96 7.39 3.03
CA ASN A 231 -5.79 7.71 1.86
C ASN A 231 -5.60 9.18 1.48
N THR A 232 -5.16 9.43 0.25
CA THR A 232 -4.81 10.76 -0.26
C THR A 232 -5.95 11.75 -0.10
N PHE A 233 -7.19 11.33 -0.36
CA PHE A 233 -8.36 12.20 -0.27
C PHE A 233 -8.81 12.50 1.16
N ALA A 234 -8.19 11.91 2.18
CA ALA A 234 -8.31 12.35 3.57
C ALA A 234 -7.55 13.67 3.83
N TYR A 235 -6.55 13.98 2.99
CA TYR A 235 -5.67 15.15 3.10
C TYR A 235 -5.93 16.17 1.99
N VAL A 236 -6.76 15.84 1.00
CA VAL A 236 -7.10 16.78 -0.07
C VAL A 236 -8.43 17.46 0.24
N ASP A 237 -8.46 18.79 0.06
CA ASP A 237 -9.67 19.61 0.12
C ASP A 237 -10.77 18.98 -0.77
N PRO A 238 -12.00 18.77 -0.25
CA PRO A 238 -13.10 18.21 -1.04
C PRO A 238 -13.28 18.83 -2.43
N ALA A 239 -13.04 20.14 -2.58
CA ALA A 239 -13.19 20.83 -3.86
C ALA A 239 -12.18 20.39 -4.92
N LEU A 240 -10.99 19.91 -4.52
CA LEU A 240 -9.90 19.56 -5.44
C LEU A 240 -9.89 18.08 -5.84
N ARG A 241 -10.59 17.22 -5.10
CA ARG A 241 -10.50 15.75 -5.25
C ARG A 241 -10.85 15.29 -6.67
N GLY A 242 -11.90 15.86 -7.25
CA GLY A 242 -12.35 15.51 -8.59
C GLY A 242 -11.33 15.86 -9.67
N GLU A 243 -10.68 17.02 -9.54
CA GLU A 243 -9.65 17.46 -10.47
C GLU A 243 -8.36 16.64 -10.33
N MET A 244 -7.92 16.34 -9.10
CA MET A 244 -6.75 15.50 -8.86
C MET A 244 -6.92 14.09 -9.45
N PHE A 245 -8.07 13.45 -9.23
CA PHE A 245 -8.35 12.15 -9.83
C PHE A 245 -8.36 12.22 -11.36
N ARG A 246 -8.99 13.27 -11.92
CA ARG A 246 -9.03 13.48 -13.37
C ARG A 246 -7.60 13.61 -13.94
N GLY A 247 -6.77 14.46 -13.32
CA GLY A 247 -5.38 14.66 -13.72
C GLY A 247 -4.56 13.37 -13.66
N ALA A 248 -4.68 12.58 -12.59
CA ALA A 248 -4.02 11.27 -12.49
C ALA A 248 -4.39 10.33 -13.65
N ARG A 249 -5.70 10.22 -13.93
CA ARG A 249 -6.23 9.36 -15.00
C ARG A 249 -5.77 9.81 -16.38
N GLU A 250 -5.87 11.11 -16.67
CA GLU A 250 -5.46 11.69 -17.95
C GLU A 250 -3.94 11.63 -18.12
N GLY A 251 -3.18 11.81 -17.04
CA GLY A 251 -1.74 11.61 -17.03
C GLY A 251 -1.34 10.17 -17.37
N LEU A 252 -2.04 9.17 -16.83
CA LEU A 252 -1.81 7.78 -17.21
C LEU A 252 -2.12 7.51 -18.68
N TRP A 253 -3.20 8.09 -19.22
CA TRP A 253 -3.52 7.99 -20.64
C TRP A 253 -2.48 8.68 -21.52
N GLY A 254 -1.97 9.84 -21.10
CA GLY A 254 -0.90 10.55 -21.78
C GLY A 254 0.40 9.74 -21.83
N ILE A 255 0.82 9.14 -20.71
CA ILE A 255 1.98 8.23 -20.62
C ILE A 255 1.76 7.02 -21.52
N ASP A 256 0.61 6.38 -21.42
CA ASP A 256 0.30 5.21 -22.22
C ASP A 256 0.32 5.54 -23.72
N ARG A 257 -0.34 6.63 -24.14
CA ARG A 257 -0.29 7.10 -25.53
C ARG A 257 1.15 7.37 -25.96
N ALA A 258 1.94 8.07 -25.15
CA ALA A 258 3.32 8.41 -25.47
C ALA A 258 4.20 7.16 -25.69
N PHE A 259 4.07 6.13 -24.85
CA PHE A 259 5.04 5.03 -24.82
C PHE A 259 4.53 3.67 -25.31
N THR A 260 3.22 3.49 -25.50
CA THR A 260 2.63 2.20 -25.95
C THR A 260 1.87 2.30 -27.28
N SER A 261 1.52 3.52 -27.72
CA SER A 261 0.66 3.73 -28.89
C SER A 261 1.25 3.14 -30.17
N PRO A 262 0.43 2.46 -30.99
CA PRO A 262 0.79 2.06 -32.33
C PRO A 262 1.10 3.21 -33.29
N GLU A 263 0.67 4.44 -33.01
CA GLU A 263 0.87 5.63 -33.86
C GLU A 263 2.23 6.29 -33.61
N ASN A 264 2.72 6.22 -32.37
CA ASN A 264 4.11 6.52 -32.05
C ASN A 264 5.06 5.45 -32.57
N ARG A 265 4.56 4.47 -33.35
CA ARG A 265 5.35 3.50 -34.09
C ARG A 265 5.85 4.08 -35.41
N GLU A 266 6.92 4.86 -35.33
CA GLU A 266 8.03 4.62 -36.25
C GLU A 266 8.51 3.13 -36.15
N TYR A 267 8.21 2.43 -35.04
CA TYR A 267 8.43 1.01 -34.73
C TYR A 267 7.88 -0.07 -35.69
N ARG A 268 7.09 0.26 -36.72
CA ARG A 268 6.67 -0.73 -37.74
C ARG A 268 7.52 -0.72 -39.00
N CYS A 269 8.49 0.18 -39.10
CA CYS A 269 9.48 0.11 -40.15
C CYS A 269 10.52 -0.96 -39.78
N ALA A 270 10.91 -1.81 -40.73
CA ALA A 270 11.93 -2.85 -40.52
C ALA A 270 13.30 -2.31 -40.05
N SER A 271 13.44 -0.98 -39.97
CA SER A 271 14.60 -0.24 -39.50
C SER A 271 14.64 0.03 -37.99
N VAL A 272 13.57 -0.24 -37.22
CA VAL A 272 13.61 0.10 -35.80
C VAL A 272 14.32 -0.96 -34.96
N GLY A 273 15.35 -0.51 -34.24
CA GLY A 273 16.19 -1.39 -33.43
C GLY A 273 15.40 -2.12 -32.35
N LYS A 274 15.80 -3.38 -32.09
CA LYS A 274 15.27 -4.28 -31.05
C LYS A 274 15.04 -3.58 -29.70
N ARG A 275 15.91 -2.62 -29.34
CA ARG A 275 15.88 -1.89 -28.07
C ARG A 275 14.57 -1.12 -27.83
N GLU A 276 14.02 -0.48 -28.84
CA GLU A 276 12.83 0.34 -28.64
C GLU A 276 11.54 -0.49 -28.59
N VAL A 277 11.52 -1.63 -29.27
CA VAL A 277 10.44 -2.61 -29.13
C VAL A 277 10.38 -3.14 -27.70
N GLU A 278 11.54 -3.44 -27.10
CA GLU A 278 11.65 -3.84 -25.70
C GLU A 278 11.19 -2.71 -24.75
N LYS A 279 11.55 -1.45 -25.05
CA LYS A 279 11.09 -0.27 -24.30
C LYS A 279 9.57 -0.16 -24.27
N ALA A 280 8.92 -0.25 -25.43
CA ALA A 280 7.46 -0.18 -25.53
C ALA A 280 6.78 -1.34 -24.80
N ARG A 281 7.39 -2.54 -24.83
CA ARG A 281 6.89 -3.70 -24.08
C ARG A 281 7.00 -3.48 -22.56
N ALA A 282 8.11 -2.93 -22.08
CA ALA A 282 8.27 -2.60 -20.66
C ALA A 282 7.24 -1.56 -20.20
N TRP A 283 7.02 -0.51 -21.01
CA TRP A 283 5.97 0.49 -20.75
C TRP A 283 4.56 -0.11 -20.75
N THR A 284 4.29 -1.08 -21.62
CA THR A 284 3.01 -1.81 -21.62
C THR A 284 2.78 -2.54 -20.29
N VAL A 285 3.83 -3.17 -19.74
CA VAL A 285 3.77 -3.82 -18.41
C VAL A 285 3.45 -2.80 -17.32
N VAL A 286 4.15 -1.66 -17.31
CA VAL A 286 3.98 -0.59 -16.31
C VAL A 286 2.57 0.01 -16.38
N CYS A 287 2.11 0.38 -17.57
CA CYS A 287 0.79 0.97 -17.75
C CYS A 287 -0.33 -0.02 -17.40
N ASN A 288 -0.17 -1.30 -17.75
CA ASN A 288 -1.13 -2.33 -17.35
C ASN A 288 -1.19 -2.48 -15.82
N MET A 289 -0.04 -2.56 -15.15
CA MET A 289 -0.01 -2.59 -13.68
C MET A 289 -0.76 -1.40 -13.09
N LEU A 290 -0.42 -0.17 -13.51
CA LEU A 290 -1.04 1.05 -12.97
C LEU A 290 -2.55 1.11 -13.25
N ARG A 291 -2.99 0.69 -14.44
CA ARG A 291 -4.42 0.62 -14.78
C ARG A 291 -5.16 -0.32 -13.86
N PHE A 292 -4.65 -1.52 -13.60
CA PHE A 292 -5.33 -2.50 -12.76
C PHE A 292 -5.26 -2.12 -11.28
N PHE A 293 -4.11 -1.62 -10.83
CA PHE A 293 -3.91 -1.09 -9.49
C PHE A 293 -4.88 0.06 -9.20
N GLY A 294 -5.00 1.03 -10.11
CA GLY A 294 -5.79 2.24 -9.93
C GLY A 294 -7.32 2.10 -9.92
N GLY A 295 -7.87 0.89 -9.84
CA GLY A 295 -9.33 0.72 -9.75
C GLY A 295 -9.85 -0.70 -9.99
N PRO A 296 -9.53 -1.34 -11.13
CA PRO A 296 -10.02 -2.68 -11.47
C PRO A 296 -9.75 -3.74 -10.41
N ILE A 297 -8.65 -3.64 -9.65
CA ILE A 297 -8.37 -4.51 -8.50
C ILE A 297 -9.54 -4.57 -7.50
N HIS A 298 -10.28 -3.47 -7.33
CA HIS A 298 -11.44 -3.36 -6.44
C HIS A 298 -12.69 -4.09 -6.92
N VAL A 299 -12.75 -4.45 -8.21
CA VAL A 299 -13.87 -5.22 -8.77
C VAL A 299 -13.51 -6.68 -9.02
N THR A 300 -12.22 -7.00 -9.16
CA THR A 300 -11.75 -8.36 -9.47
C THR A 300 -11.45 -9.18 -8.22
N MET A 301 -10.90 -8.59 -7.17
CA MET A 301 -10.57 -9.34 -5.95
C MET A 301 -11.77 -9.49 -5.03
N ARG A 302 -11.88 -10.66 -4.39
CA ARG A 302 -12.91 -10.90 -3.38
C ARG A 302 -12.72 -10.08 -2.13
N ARG A 303 -11.49 -9.61 -1.87
CA ARG A 303 -11.18 -8.79 -0.69
C ARG A 303 -12.00 -7.49 -0.68
N TYR A 304 -12.40 -7.00 -1.85
CA TYR A 304 -13.27 -5.84 -1.98
C TYR A 304 -14.74 -6.24 -2.09
N ARG A 305 -15.65 -5.27 -1.88
CA ARG A 305 -17.09 -5.53 -1.69
C ARG A 305 -17.95 -5.28 -2.93
N PHE A 306 -17.36 -5.22 -4.12
CA PHE A 306 -18.10 -4.92 -5.36
C PHE A 306 -19.30 -5.86 -5.57
N VAL A 307 -19.09 -7.17 -5.42
CA VAL A 307 -20.17 -8.18 -5.58
C VAL A 307 -21.19 -8.10 -4.44
N GLU A 308 -20.73 -7.99 -3.19
CA GLU A 308 -21.61 -7.89 -2.02
C GLU A 308 -22.41 -6.58 -1.98
N GLU A 309 -21.93 -5.53 -2.65
CA GLU A 309 -22.61 -4.25 -2.82
C GLU A 309 -23.50 -4.21 -4.07
N GLY A 310 -23.79 -5.38 -4.66
CA GLY A 310 -24.68 -5.49 -5.80
C GLY A 310 -24.12 -4.77 -7.03
N LEU A 311 -22.83 -5.02 -7.31
CA LEU A 311 -22.10 -4.50 -8.48
C LEU A 311 -21.99 -2.98 -8.49
N ARG A 312 -21.69 -2.38 -7.33
CA ARG A 312 -21.48 -0.93 -7.21
C ARG A 312 -20.11 -0.63 -6.61
N ILE A 313 -19.52 0.47 -7.08
CA ILE A 313 -18.30 1.07 -6.53
C ILE A 313 -18.70 2.35 -5.81
N GLY A 314 -18.08 2.61 -4.67
CA GLY A 314 -18.21 3.91 -4.00
C GLY A 314 -19.54 4.13 -3.30
N ARG A 315 -20.16 3.08 -2.75
CA ARG A 315 -21.26 3.28 -1.80
C ARG A 315 -20.69 3.78 -0.47
N GLU A 316 -21.36 4.76 0.12
CA GLU A 316 -21.06 5.14 1.50
C GLU A 316 -21.25 3.95 2.44
N GLU A 317 -20.35 3.82 3.40
CA GLU A 317 -20.38 2.78 4.39
C GLU A 317 -21.56 2.94 5.35
N ASP A 318 -22.21 1.83 5.70
CA ASP A 318 -23.23 1.78 6.75
C ASP A 318 -22.68 1.11 8.03
N GLU A 319 -23.50 0.96 9.07
CA GLU A 319 -23.09 0.26 10.31
C GLU A 319 -22.74 -1.21 10.06
N SER A 320 -23.34 -1.86 9.05
CA SER A 320 -23.04 -3.25 8.72
C SER A 320 -21.62 -3.38 8.14
N VAL A 321 -21.23 -2.47 7.24
CA VAL A 321 -19.89 -2.40 6.66
C VAL A 321 -18.85 -2.16 7.74
N ARG A 322 -19.13 -1.21 8.64
CA ARG A 322 -18.27 -0.92 9.80
C ARG A 322 -18.16 -2.13 10.72
N GLY A 323 -19.27 -2.84 10.95
CA GLY A 323 -19.27 -4.09 11.70
C GLY A 323 -18.39 -5.18 11.07
N LEU A 324 -18.36 -5.29 9.74
CA LEU A 324 -17.51 -6.24 9.02
C LEU A 324 -16.02 -5.86 9.13
N ALA A 325 -15.68 -4.59 8.91
CA ALA A 325 -14.31 -4.09 9.09
C ALA A 325 -13.80 -4.36 10.51
N ARG A 326 -14.64 -4.12 11.53
CA ARG A 326 -14.32 -4.38 12.94
C ARG A 326 -14.06 -5.86 13.28
N ARG A 327 -14.47 -6.80 12.44
CA ARG A 327 -14.29 -8.26 12.63
C ARG A 327 -13.19 -8.86 11.75
N ASN A 328 -12.42 -8.02 11.06
CA ASN A 328 -11.44 -8.45 10.05
C ASN A 328 -12.08 -9.34 8.96
N GLU A 329 -13.35 -9.08 8.62
CA GLU A 329 -13.99 -9.78 7.51
C GLU A 329 -13.15 -9.56 6.24
N LYS A 330 -12.85 -10.63 5.49
CA LYS A 330 -11.97 -10.57 4.30
C LYS A 330 -10.57 -10.00 4.60
N LEU A 331 -10.03 -10.25 5.80
CA LEU A 331 -8.68 -9.81 6.20
C LEU A 331 -8.55 -8.27 6.28
N TRP A 332 -9.64 -7.57 6.56
CA TRP A 332 -9.63 -6.12 6.74
C TRP A 332 -9.01 -5.73 8.08
N TRP A 333 -8.39 -4.55 8.13
CA TRP A 333 -7.88 -4.00 9.39
C TRP A 333 -9.01 -3.46 10.28
N ARG A 334 -8.77 -3.46 11.60
CA ARG A 334 -9.70 -2.99 12.63
C ARG A 334 -9.22 -1.71 13.32
N ARG A 335 -10.03 -0.66 13.29
CA ARG A 335 -10.01 0.39 14.32
C ARG A 335 -10.81 -0.07 15.55
N ARG A 336 -10.18 -0.15 16.73
CA ARG A 336 -10.90 -0.36 18.02
C ARG A 336 -11.46 0.98 18.51
N GLU A 337 -12.78 1.09 18.66
CA GLU A 337 -13.37 2.17 19.46
C GLU A 337 -13.00 1.98 20.94
N GLY A 338 -12.60 3.05 21.61
CA GLY A 338 -12.46 3.07 23.06
C GLY A 338 -13.81 2.79 23.68
N GLY A 339 -13.99 1.60 24.26
CA GLY A 339 -15.24 1.17 24.85
C GLY A 339 -15.72 2.15 25.92
N ARG A 340 -16.88 2.78 25.69
CA ARG A 340 -17.72 3.29 26.79
C ARG A 340 -18.39 2.09 27.42
N GLY A 341 -17.78 1.53 28.46
CA GLY A 341 -18.43 0.53 29.30
C GLY A 341 -17.55 -0.65 29.62
N GLU A 342 -16.55 -0.43 30.47
CA GLU A 342 -16.19 -1.36 31.55
C GLU A 342 -15.13 -0.68 32.41
N ARG A 343 -15.59 0.11 33.40
CA ARG A 343 -14.74 0.51 34.52
C ARG A 343 -14.45 -0.76 35.34
N ARG A 344 -13.36 -1.47 35.01
CA ARG A 344 -12.78 -2.46 35.93
C ARG A 344 -11.50 -1.89 36.55
N MET A 345 -11.57 -1.79 37.87
CA MET A 345 -10.53 -1.34 38.78
C MET A 345 -9.22 -2.12 38.62
N GLY A 346 -8.09 -1.44 38.83
CA GLY A 346 -6.78 -2.07 38.99
C GLY A 346 -5.62 -1.22 38.45
N LYS A 347 -5.15 -0.22 39.21
CA LYS A 347 -3.88 0.47 38.90
C LYS A 347 -2.73 -0.44 39.31
N GLN A 348 -2.17 -1.24 38.38
CA GLN A 348 -0.79 -1.77 38.40
C GLN A 348 -0.57 -2.62 37.14
N GLY A 349 0.10 -2.07 36.11
CA GLY A 349 0.45 -2.87 34.91
C GLY A 349 0.81 -2.10 33.62
N GLY A 350 0.49 -0.81 33.52
CA GLY A 350 0.56 -0.06 32.25
C GLY A 350 1.95 0.24 31.65
N GLY A 351 3.06 -0.06 32.34
CA GLY A 351 4.41 0.34 31.89
C GLY A 351 5.08 -0.62 30.89
N VAL A 352 4.74 -1.91 30.91
CA VAL A 352 5.50 -2.94 30.19
C VAL A 352 5.31 -2.87 28.67
N GLY A 353 4.07 -2.72 28.19
CA GLY A 353 3.78 -2.67 26.75
C GLY A 353 4.29 -1.40 26.06
N LEU A 354 4.32 -0.28 26.77
CA LEU A 354 4.87 0.99 26.26
C LEU A 354 6.39 0.92 26.13
N GLU A 355 7.07 0.34 27.13
CA GLU A 355 8.53 0.17 27.12
C GLU A 355 8.97 -0.83 26.04
N GLU A 356 8.23 -1.92 25.83
CA GLU A 356 8.48 -2.85 24.71
C GLU A 356 8.31 -2.15 23.35
N GLY A 357 7.25 -1.34 23.20
CA GLY A 357 7.03 -0.54 21.99
C GLY A 357 8.15 0.47 21.74
N ARG A 358 8.66 1.11 22.80
CA ARG A 358 9.78 2.05 22.73
C ARG A 358 11.08 1.35 22.33
N LYS A 359 11.38 0.20 22.95
CA LYS A 359 12.57 -0.61 22.59
C LYS A 359 12.53 -1.09 21.14
N ARG A 360 11.37 -1.53 20.64
CA ARG A 360 11.23 -1.88 19.22
C ARG A 360 11.47 -0.67 18.33
N PHE A 361 10.89 0.49 18.67
CA PHE A 361 11.12 1.72 17.91
C PHE A 361 12.61 2.09 17.87
N GLU A 362 13.29 2.10 19.02
CA GLU A 362 14.73 2.33 19.10
C GLU A 362 15.52 1.32 18.25
N GLY A 363 15.12 0.04 18.28
CA GLY A 363 15.72 -1.02 17.46
C GLY A 363 15.52 -0.83 15.96
N TYR A 364 14.38 -0.28 15.52
CA TYR A 364 14.17 0.09 14.12
C TYR A 364 15.07 1.26 13.70
N VAL A 365 15.14 2.32 14.51
CA VAL A 365 15.96 3.51 14.23
C VAL A 365 17.45 3.15 14.14
N GLN A 366 17.94 2.30 15.05
CA GLN A 366 19.34 1.82 15.02
C GLN A 366 19.70 1.03 13.75
N ARG A 367 18.70 0.54 13.02
CA ARG A 367 18.85 -0.31 11.83
C ARG A 367 18.19 0.30 10.60
N GLN A 368 18.08 1.63 10.58
CA GLN A 368 17.43 2.35 9.49
C GLN A 368 17.99 1.97 8.12
N ASP A 369 19.31 1.80 7.99
CA ASP A 369 19.98 1.48 6.73
C ASP A 369 19.68 0.05 6.22
N GLU A 370 19.13 -0.81 7.07
CA GLU A 370 18.78 -2.21 6.73
C GLU A 370 17.27 -2.43 6.54
N LEU A 371 16.46 -1.53 7.08
CA LEU A 371 15.00 -1.69 7.18
C LEU A 371 14.24 -0.65 6.38
N PHE A 372 14.81 0.52 6.16
CA PHE A 372 14.13 1.65 5.59
C PHE A 372 14.69 2.07 4.24
N PHE A 373 13.80 2.51 3.36
CA PHE A 373 14.20 3.18 2.14
C PHE A 373 14.88 4.52 2.46
N ASP A 374 15.70 5.01 1.52
CA ASP A 374 16.43 6.27 1.66
C ASP A 374 15.52 7.49 1.86
N GLY A 375 15.77 8.27 2.91
CA GLY A 375 14.95 9.43 3.29
C GLY A 375 13.77 9.15 4.22
N PHE A 376 13.47 7.88 4.56
CA PHE A 376 12.31 7.56 5.40
C PHE A 376 12.41 8.17 6.80
N VAL A 377 13.57 8.07 7.45
CA VAL A 377 13.74 8.54 8.84
C VAL A 377 13.71 10.07 8.92
N GLU A 378 14.26 10.75 7.92
CA GLU A 378 14.18 12.21 7.78
C GLU A 378 12.73 12.67 7.69
N MET A 379 11.92 11.99 6.85
CA MET A 379 10.48 12.27 6.76
C MET A 379 9.77 12.04 8.10
N MET A 380 10.15 11.00 8.84
CA MET A 380 9.59 10.72 10.17
C MET A 380 9.93 11.82 11.19
N GLU A 381 11.16 12.34 11.17
CA GLU A 381 11.61 13.41 12.07
C GLU A 381 10.91 14.76 11.78
N GLU A 382 10.48 15.03 10.55
CA GLU A 382 9.64 16.21 10.24
C GLU A 382 8.30 16.20 10.99
N GLY A 383 7.79 15.00 11.34
CA GLY A 383 6.56 14.82 12.10
C GLY A 383 6.72 14.93 13.62
N LYS A 384 7.94 15.09 14.13
CA LYS A 384 8.25 15.03 15.56
C LYS A 384 7.64 16.17 16.36
N GLY A 385 7.15 15.86 17.56
CA GLY A 385 6.52 16.84 18.44
C GLY A 385 5.08 17.19 18.05
N ARG A 386 4.50 16.46 17.09
CA ARG A 386 3.14 16.63 16.58
C ARG A 386 2.22 15.49 16.99
N GLU A 387 2.66 14.60 17.87
CA GLU A 387 1.95 13.38 18.26
C GLU A 387 0.59 13.70 18.91
N ASP A 388 0.51 14.81 19.65
CA ASP A 388 -0.71 15.30 20.29
C ASP A 388 -1.74 15.88 19.28
N ASP A 389 -1.27 16.49 18.19
CA ASP A 389 -2.16 17.04 17.15
C ASP A 389 -2.94 15.92 16.44
N VAL A 390 -2.29 14.76 16.27
CA VAL A 390 -2.86 13.59 15.58
C VAL A 390 -3.80 12.80 16.49
N ALA A 391 -3.66 12.92 17.82
CA ALA A 391 -4.59 12.33 18.78
C ALA A 391 -6.02 12.89 18.61
N GLY A 392 -6.15 14.15 18.18
CA GLY A 392 -7.42 14.86 17.94
C GLY A 392 -8.19 14.46 16.67
N CYS A 393 -7.62 13.66 15.77
CA CYS A 393 -8.21 13.25 14.49
C CYS A 393 -9.49 12.39 14.60
N CYS A 394 -9.93 12.05 15.81
CA CYS A 394 -11.13 11.26 16.07
C CYS A 394 -12.41 12.10 16.27
N ALA A 395 -12.31 13.44 16.34
CA ALA A 395 -13.45 14.32 16.52
C ALA A 395 -13.83 15.01 15.20
N GLY A 396 -14.94 14.57 14.62
CA GLY A 396 -15.40 14.92 13.27
C GLY A 396 -15.63 16.43 13.04
N GLU A 397 -15.51 16.83 11.78
CA GLU A 397 -16.01 18.12 11.30
C GLU A 397 -17.55 18.06 11.23
N GLY A 398 -18.24 18.97 11.94
CA GLY A 398 -19.60 19.42 11.62
C GLY A 398 -20.79 18.52 12.00
N GLY A 399 -21.64 19.03 12.91
CA GLY A 399 -23.04 18.60 13.07
C GLY A 399 -23.28 17.29 13.82
N GLU A 400 -24.53 17.00 14.17
CA GLU A 400 -25.02 15.91 15.04
C GLU A 400 -24.61 14.46 14.66
N THR A 401 -23.85 14.31 13.58
CA THR A 401 -23.20 13.07 13.10
C THR A 401 -21.71 12.96 13.46
N ALA A 402 -21.12 13.98 14.09
CA ALA A 402 -19.73 14.03 14.52
C ALA A 402 -19.43 12.94 15.57
N GLY A 403 -18.79 11.87 15.10
CA GLY A 403 -18.37 10.74 15.93
C GLY A 403 -18.55 9.36 15.29
N ARG A 404 -19.04 9.25 14.03
CA ARG A 404 -19.44 7.95 13.45
C ARG A 404 -18.68 7.49 12.20
N SER A 405 -17.94 8.36 11.50
CA SER A 405 -17.21 8.05 10.25
C SER A 405 -16.04 9.02 10.01
N ALA A 406 -14.80 8.59 10.19
CA ALA A 406 -13.61 9.42 9.94
C ALA A 406 -12.38 8.56 9.61
N PHE A 407 -11.50 9.10 8.76
CA PHE A 407 -10.14 8.57 8.55
C PHE A 407 -9.34 8.53 9.87
N GLY A 408 -8.26 7.77 9.90
CA GLY A 408 -7.38 7.61 11.06
C GLY A 408 -6.44 8.80 11.30
N ALA A 409 -6.31 9.67 10.30
CA ALA A 409 -5.53 10.90 10.30
C ALA A 409 -6.15 11.92 9.33
N ARG A 410 -5.85 13.21 9.53
CA ARG A 410 -6.30 14.33 8.69
C ARG A 410 -5.31 15.49 8.74
N ILE A 411 -5.47 16.48 7.87
CA ILE A 411 -4.79 17.77 8.00
C ILE A 411 -5.23 18.49 9.29
N LEU A 412 -4.27 19.11 9.97
CA LEU A 412 -4.43 19.66 11.31
C LEU A 412 -4.41 21.20 11.31
N SER A 413 -3.76 21.83 10.32
CA SER A 413 -3.62 23.27 10.21
C SER A 413 -4.05 23.84 8.85
N GLU A 414 -4.39 25.13 8.82
CA GLU A 414 -4.70 25.82 7.55
C GLU A 414 -3.46 25.94 6.65
N ALA A 415 -2.25 26.06 7.23
CA ALA A 415 -1.01 26.09 6.47
C ALA A 415 -0.77 24.80 5.68
N GLU A 416 -1.07 23.64 6.27
CA GLU A 416 -1.01 22.35 5.58
C GLU A 416 -2.08 22.22 4.50
N ARG A 417 -3.31 22.70 4.76
CA ARG A 417 -4.36 22.74 3.72
C ARG A 417 -3.91 23.58 2.54
N GLU A 418 -3.30 24.73 2.82
CA GLU A 418 -2.77 25.60 1.80
C GLU A 418 -1.62 24.95 1.02
N GLY A 419 -0.72 24.22 1.69
CA GLY A 419 0.32 23.41 1.02
C GLY A 419 -0.27 22.41 0.02
N TRP A 420 -1.37 21.74 0.38
CA TRP A 420 -2.10 20.84 -0.52
C TRP A 420 -2.80 21.58 -1.68
N ARG A 421 -3.42 22.74 -1.41
CA ARG A 421 -4.04 23.58 -2.44
C ARG A 421 -3.03 24.10 -3.46
N GLN A 422 -1.79 24.33 -3.05
CA GLN A 422 -0.69 24.73 -3.94
C GLN A 422 -0.09 23.54 -4.68
N TYR A 423 0.03 22.38 -4.03
CA TYR A 423 0.65 21.20 -4.63
C TYR A 423 -0.22 20.54 -5.71
N ALA A 424 -1.54 20.45 -5.47
CA ALA A 424 -2.46 19.70 -6.32
C ALA A 424 -2.53 20.23 -7.78
N PRO A 425 -2.70 21.55 -8.04
CA PRO A 425 -2.73 22.08 -9.40
C PRO A 425 -1.42 21.87 -10.18
N GLY A 426 -0.28 21.75 -9.48
CA GLY A 426 1.03 21.57 -10.09
C GLY A 426 1.31 20.17 -10.66
N PHE A 427 0.36 19.23 -10.60
CA PHE A 427 0.55 17.85 -11.07
C PHE A 427 0.96 17.79 -12.55
N ASN A 428 0.25 18.48 -13.44
CA ASN A 428 0.52 18.45 -14.88
C ASN A 428 1.92 18.99 -15.21
N ASP A 429 2.39 20.02 -14.50
CA ASP A 429 3.74 20.55 -14.67
C ASP A 429 4.80 19.55 -14.20
N ARG A 430 4.58 18.89 -13.06
CA ARG A 430 5.49 17.83 -12.58
C ARG A 430 5.52 16.65 -13.57
N LEU A 431 4.36 16.25 -14.08
CA LEU A 431 4.20 15.19 -15.08
C LEU A 431 4.98 15.54 -16.36
N LYS A 432 4.81 16.74 -16.92
CA LYS A 432 5.51 17.16 -18.13
C LYS A 432 7.03 17.28 -17.93
N ARG A 433 7.49 17.66 -16.73
CA ARG A 433 8.92 17.64 -16.38
C ARG A 433 9.49 16.23 -16.33
N ALA A 434 8.76 15.27 -15.77
CA ALA A 434 9.21 13.87 -15.66
C ALA A 434 9.11 13.10 -16.98
N PHE A 435 8.11 13.43 -17.80
CA PHE A 435 7.82 12.81 -19.09
C PHE A 435 7.53 13.87 -20.16
N PRO A 436 8.58 14.51 -20.73
CA PRO A 436 8.43 15.54 -21.77
C PRO A 436 7.67 15.05 -23.01
N GLU A 437 7.66 13.74 -23.28
CA GLU A 437 6.95 13.11 -24.38
C GLU A 437 5.42 13.09 -24.22
N VAL A 438 4.92 13.30 -23.00
CA VAL A 438 3.48 13.25 -22.72
C VAL A 438 2.81 14.52 -23.21
N ASP A 439 1.83 14.35 -24.10
CA ASP A 439 0.92 15.41 -24.52
C ASP A 439 -0.37 15.36 -23.70
N LEU A 440 -0.66 16.45 -22.99
CA LEU A 440 -1.83 16.60 -22.11
C LEU A 440 -2.98 17.36 -22.77
N ASP A 441 -2.77 17.91 -23.97
CA ASP A 441 -3.81 18.57 -24.76
C ASP A 441 -3.98 17.83 -26.09
N PRO A 442 -4.51 16.60 -26.06
CA PRO A 442 -4.70 15.83 -27.28
C PRO A 442 -5.75 16.57 -28.12
N ALA A 443 -5.31 17.19 -29.21
CA ALA A 443 -6.21 17.82 -30.17
C ALA A 443 -7.37 16.87 -30.47
N LEU A 444 -8.60 17.27 -30.13
CA LEU A 444 -9.79 16.56 -30.58
C LEU A 444 -9.76 16.59 -32.12
N PRO A 445 -9.93 15.46 -32.82
CA PRO A 445 -10.19 15.52 -34.24
C PRO A 445 -11.45 16.37 -34.42
N LEU A 446 -11.32 17.49 -35.13
CA LEU A 446 -12.43 18.35 -35.54
C LEU A 446 -13.47 17.58 -36.34
#